data_AF-A0A0B2V180-F1
#
_entry.id   AF-A0A0B2V180-F1
#
_cell.length_a   1.000
_cell.length_b   1.000
_cell.length_c   1.000
_cell.angle_alpha   90.00
_cell.angle_beta   90.00
_cell.angle_gamma   90.00
#
_symmetry.space_group_name_H-M   'P 1'
#
loop_
_entity.id
_entity.type
_entity.pdbx_description
1 polymer ?
#
loop_
_entity_poly.entity_id
_entity_poly.type
_entity_poly.pdbx_seq_one_letter_code
_entity_poly.pdbx_strand_id
1 'polypeptide(L)'
;MLNGRSKLACCTIRTAGIIVAFVEFLLCVLSLYGLARNLHIFGPSYFLWFVLGVVSVIIIISVIVLLLWAIKTENARLLIPHLFVQVFLILFLIIVALVVFLLMLFGAYRGIRRLLGHDSYHMNDEATELLGFMIIAIYLLVAALEVFFLFIVYRLYQRGKVEQKECQNRIKEQQKLLRCPVTLAKVFKVEMSKQMHRPPHQEDRYLKEYLLITSRDPFAGDNEVYTANWQTPTKGVPYGRGSPDAGDIYPYGV
;
A
#
# COMPACT_ATOMS: atom_id res chain seq x y z
N MET A 1 -6.52 -26.72 -19.28
CA MET A 1 -7.79 -26.42 -18.58
C MET A 1 -7.55 -26.44 -17.09
N LEU A 2 -7.49 -25.27 -16.43
CA LEU A 2 -7.73 -25.04 -14.99
C LEU A 2 -7.75 -23.52 -14.77
N ASN A 3 -8.62 -22.85 -15.53
CA ASN A 3 -8.87 -21.42 -15.42
C ASN A 3 -10.19 -21.26 -14.66
N GLY A 4 -10.11 -21.23 -13.32
CA GLY A 4 -11.31 -21.19 -12.48
C GLY A 4 -11.12 -20.83 -11.01
N ARG A 5 -9.89 -20.63 -10.50
CA ARG A 5 -9.63 -20.34 -9.07
C ARG A 5 -9.25 -18.89 -8.74
N SER A 6 -9.22 -17.97 -9.70
CA SER A 6 -8.58 -16.65 -9.51
C SER A 6 -9.52 -15.52 -9.07
N LYS A 7 -10.85 -15.64 -9.21
CA LYS A 7 -11.77 -14.55 -8.81
C LYS A 7 -12.15 -14.54 -7.32
N LEU A 8 -12.12 -15.69 -6.64
CA LEU A 8 -12.42 -15.78 -5.20
C LEU A 8 -11.26 -15.36 -4.29
N ALA A 9 -10.02 -15.29 -4.80
CA ALA A 9 -8.83 -15.06 -3.98
C ALA A 9 -8.44 -13.57 -3.82
N CYS A 10 -9.02 -12.65 -4.62
CA CYS A 10 -8.63 -11.24 -4.58
C CYS A 10 -9.38 -10.44 -3.50
N CYS A 11 -10.66 -10.75 -3.27
CA CYS A 11 -11.44 -10.12 -2.20
C CYS A 11 -10.97 -10.58 -0.80
N THR A 12 -10.69 -11.87 -0.61
CA THR A 12 -10.35 -12.43 0.71
C THR A 12 -9.12 -11.82 1.35
N ILE A 13 -8.12 -11.44 0.54
CA ILE A 13 -6.83 -10.97 1.05
C ILE A 13 -6.87 -9.47 1.42
N ARG A 14 -7.57 -8.65 0.65
CA ARG A 14 -7.83 -7.25 1.05
C ARG A 14 -8.67 -7.21 2.33
N THR A 15 -9.71 -8.04 2.40
CA THR A 15 -10.53 -8.18 3.61
C THR A 15 -9.70 -8.66 4.79
N ALA A 16 -8.80 -9.63 4.61
CA ALA A 16 -7.90 -10.08 5.67
C ALA A 16 -6.98 -8.96 6.19
N GLY A 17 -6.41 -8.13 5.30
CA GLY A 17 -5.60 -6.98 5.71
C GLY A 17 -6.39 -5.93 6.48
N ILE A 18 -7.65 -5.68 6.12
CA ILE A 18 -8.55 -4.77 6.84
C ILE A 18 -8.90 -5.35 8.23
N ILE A 19 -9.17 -6.65 8.32
CA ILE A 19 -9.42 -7.32 9.60
C ILE A 19 -8.20 -7.21 10.52
N VAL A 20 -6.98 -7.42 10.00
CA VAL A 20 -5.74 -7.25 10.78
C VAL A 20 -5.61 -5.82 11.29
N ALA A 21 -5.78 -4.81 10.43
CA ALA A 21 -5.73 -3.41 10.83
C ALA A 21 -6.77 -3.07 11.94
N PHE A 22 -7.96 -3.65 11.86
CA PHE A 22 -9.00 -3.47 12.86
C PHE A 22 -8.62 -4.11 14.21
N VAL A 23 -8.09 -5.34 14.21
CA VAL A 23 -7.67 -6.00 15.45
C VAL A 23 -6.45 -5.32 16.06
N GLU A 24 -5.48 -4.89 15.25
CA GLU A 24 -4.33 -4.11 15.71
C GLU A 24 -4.77 -2.78 16.34
N PHE A 25 -5.77 -2.11 15.76
CA PHE A 25 -6.37 -0.93 16.35
C PHE A 25 -7.02 -1.23 17.71
N LEU A 26 -7.74 -2.35 17.84
CA LEU A 26 -8.34 -2.75 19.12
C LEU A 26 -7.27 -3.04 20.18
N LEU A 27 -6.18 -3.71 19.81
CA LEU A 27 -5.03 -3.95 20.70
C LEU A 27 -4.34 -2.64 21.09
N CYS A 28 -4.28 -1.67 20.18
CA CYS A 28 -3.76 -0.34 20.46
C CYS A 28 -4.63 0.43 21.47
N VAL A 29 -5.96 0.33 21.38
CA VAL A 29 -6.87 0.89 22.39
C VAL A 29 -6.70 0.20 23.74
N LEU A 30 -6.56 -1.13 23.74
CA LEU A 30 -6.32 -1.91 24.96
C LEU A 30 -4.99 -1.55 25.63
N SER A 31 -3.94 -1.32 24.85
CA SER A 31 -2.64 -0.89 25.39
C SER A 31 -2.70 0.53 25.96
N LEU A 32 -3.42 1.45 25.32
CA LEU A 32 -3.67 2.79 25.85
C LEU A 32 -4.45 2.76 27.17
N TYR A 33 -5.47 1.91 27.26
CA TYR A 33 -6.22 1.70 28.49
C TYR A 33 -5.34 1.14 29.61
N GLY A 34 -4.52 0.13 29.30
CA GLY A 34 -3.55 -0.44 30.25
C GLY A 34 -2.54 0.61 30.74
N LEU A 35 -2.06 1.47 29.84
CA LEU A 35 -1.12 2.54 30.15
C LEU A 35 -1.74 3.59 31.10
N ALA A 36 -2.98 4.01 30.82
CA ALA A 36 -3.71 4.95 31.66
C ALA A 36 -4.07 4.35 33.03
N ARG A 37 -4.48 3.08 33.06
CA ARG A 37 -4.78 2.36 34.31
C ARG A 37 -3.53 2.21 35.18
N ASN A 38 -2.39 1.87 34.58
CA ASN A 38 -1.12 1.76 35.28
C ASN A 38 -0.68 3.12 35.85
N LEU A 39 -0.83 4.21 35.08
CA LEU A 39 -0.55 5.55 35.59
C LEU A 39 -1.42 5.91 36.81
N HIS A 40 -2.72 5.58 36.77
CA HIS A 40 -3.63 5.84 37.89
C HIS A 40 -3.28 5.02 39.14
N ILE A 41 -2.83 3.77 38.98
CA ILE A 41 -2.48 2.89 40.10
C ILE A 41 -1.11 3.26 40.70
N PHE A 42 -0.11 3.51 39.86
CA PHE A 42 1.29 3.67 40.28
C PHE A 42 1.73 5.13 40.44
N GLY A 43 0.93 6.08 39.93
CA GLY A 43 1.21 7.51 40.08
C GLY A 43 2.50 7.95 39.38
N PRO A 44 3.24 8.94 39.94
CA PRO A 44 4.40 9.56 39.29
C PRO A 44 5.57 8.60 39.01
N SER A 45 5.71 7.53 39.78
CA SER A 45 6.78 6.54 39.61
C SER A 45 6.71 5.82 38.25
N TYR A 46 5.53 5.78 37.64
CA TYR A 46 5.30 5.19 36.32
C TYR A 46 5.39 6.20 35.17
N PHE A 47 5.68 7.48 35.44
CA PHE A 47 5.62 8.55 34.44
C PHE A 47 6.56 8.33 33.26
N LEU A 48 7.80 7.85 33.49
CA LEU A 48 8.75 7.57 32.40
C LEU A 48 8.21 6.46 31.48
N TRP A 49 7.72 5.36 32.07
CA TRP A 49 7.12 4.25 31.34
C TRP A 49 5.85 4.67 30.59
N PHE A 50 5.07 5.58 31.17
CA PHE A 50 3.92 6.19 30.53
C PHE A 50 4.32 6.96 29.26
N VAL A 51 5.31 7.86 29.35
CA VAL A 51 5.79 8.63 28.19
C VAL A 51 6.31 7.71 27.08
N LEU A 52 7.11 6.70 27.44
CA LEU A 52 7.63 5.71 26.49
C LEU A 52 6.50 4.93 25.83
N GLY A 53 5.47 4.54 26.60
CA GLY A 53 4.27 3.89 26.09
C GLY A 53 3.47 4.75 25.11
N VAL A 54 3.27 6.04 25.40
CA VAL A 54 2.58 6.97 24.50
C VAL A 54 3.33 7.12 23.17
N VAL A 55 4.66 7.25 23.21
CA VAL A 55 5.49 7.31 21.98
C VAL A 55 5.33 6.03 21.17
N SER A 56 5.33 4.86 21.83
CA SER A 56 5.09 3.57 21.17
C SER A 56 3.71 3.50 20.50
N VAL A 57 2.65 3.98 21.16
CA VAL A 57 1.29 4.04 20.60
C VAL A 57 1.25 4.90 19.33
N ILE A 58 1.92 6.06 19.33
CA ILE A 58 1.97 6.94 18.14
C ILE A 58 2.63 6.22 16.95
N ILE A 59 3.71 5.47 17.20
CA ILE A 59 4.41 4.70 16.16
C ILE A 59 3.47 3.61 15.59
N ILE A 60 2.77 2.88 16.46
CA ILE A 60 1.82 1.84 16.06
C ILE A 60 0.68 2.41 15.22
N ILE A 61 0.07 3.52 15.66
CA ILE A 61 -0.99 4.21 14.88
C ILE A 61 -0.48 4.61 13.50
N SER A 62 0.72 5.19 13.42
CA SER A 62 1.33 5.59 12.15
C SER A 62 1.50 4.40 11.22
N VAL A 63 1.90 3.25 11.76
CA VAL A 63 2.08 1.99 11.02
C VAL A 63 0.76 1.39 10.54
N ILE A 64 -0.31 1.46 11.35
CA ILE A 64 -1.67 1.05 10.93
C ILE A 64 -2.17 1.92 9.78
N VAL A 65 -1.95 3.24 9.85
CA VAL A 65 -2.31 4.16 8.74
C VAL A 65 -1.55 3.82 7.46
N LEU A 66 -0.25 3.52 7.57
CA LEU A 66 0.56 3.07 6.43
C LEU A 66 0.03 1.76 5.83
N LEU A 67 -0.40 0.81 6.65
CA LEU A 67 -1.01 -0.44 6.19
C LEU A 67 -2.30 -0.17 5.39
N LEU A 68 -3.21 0.65 5.93
CA LEU A 68 -4.45 1.03 5.24
C LEU A 68 -4.16 1.80 3.93
N TRP A 69 -3.17 2.68 3.94
CA TRP A 69 -2.77 3.44 2.77
C TRP A 69 -2.14 2.56 1.69
N ALA A 70 -1.36 1.55 2.08
CA ALA A 70 -0.77 0.58 1.17
C ALA A 70 -1.84 -0.28 0.49
N ILE A 71 -2.89 -0.67 1.22
CA ILE A 71 -4.05 -1.37 0.64
C ILE A 71 -4.75 -0.47 -0.38
N LYS A 72 -4.94 0.82 -0.06
CA LYS A 72 -5.58 1.77 -0.96
C LYS A 72 -4.78 2.05 -2.24
N THR A 73 -3.45 2.12 -2.13
CA THR A 73 -2.57 2.49 -3.23
C THR A 73 -1.96 1.30 -3.97
N GLU A 74 -2.29 0.07 -3.55
CA GLU A 74 -1.75 -1.19 -4.11
C GLU A 74 -0.20 -1.21 -4.16
N ASN A 75 0.44 -0.44 -3.29
CA ASN A 75 1.88 -0.25 -3.25
C ASN A 75 2.51 -1.14 -2.18
N ALA A 76 3.07 -2.28 -2.60
CA ALA A 76 3.71 -3.26 -1.72
C ALA A 76 4.86 -2.69 -0.87
N ARG A 77 5.54 -1.64 -1.35
CA ARG A 77 6.67 -1.01 -0.66
C ARG A 77 6.26 -0.33 0.65
N LEU A 78 5.01 0.15 0.77
CA LEU A 78 4.51 0.76 2.00
C LEU A 78 4.23 -0.25 3.12
N LEU A 79 4.18 -1.57 2.83
CA LEU A 79 4.03 -2.62 3.85
C LEU A 79 5.33 -2.92 4.62
N ILE A 80 6.49 -2.53 4.09
CA ILE A 80 7.80 -2.82 4.70
C ILE A 80 7.92 -2.27 6.13
N PRO A 81 7.59 -0.99 6.42
CA PRO A 81 7.68 -0.47 7.79
C PRO A 81 6.75 -1.21 8.76
N HIS A 82 5.56 -1.63 8.31
CA HIS A 82 4.64 -2.43 9.13
C HIS A 82 5.25 -3.78 9.50
N LEU A 83 5.77 -4.51 8.50
CA LEU A 83 6.41 -5.81 8.70
C LEU A 83 7.61 -5.74 9.67
N PHE A 84 8.42 -4.68 9.57
CA PHE A 84 9.58 -4.47 10.44
C PHE A 84 9.17 -4.23 11.90
N VAL A 85 8.19 -3.36 12.12
CA VAL A 85 7.68 -3.05 13.47
C VAL A 85 7.05 -4.28 14.11
N GLN A 86 6.34 -5.10 13.33
CA GLN A 86 5.72 -6.33 13.83
C GLN A 86 6.75 -7.38 14.26
N VAL A 87 7.82 -7.59 13.47
CA VAL A 87 8.92 -8.48 13.87
C VAL A 87 9.61 -7.98 15.14
N PHE A 88 9.85 -6.67 15.24
CA PHE A 88 10.42 -6.06 16.45
C PHE A 88 9.53 -6.29 17.67
N LEU A 89 8.21 -6.11 17.53
CA LEU A 89 7.24 -6.29 18.60
C LEU A 89 7.19 -7.76 19.08
N ILE A 90 7.19 -8.73 18.16
CA ILE A 90 7.24 -10.16 18.50
C ILE A 90 8.51 -10.49 19.29
N LEU A 91 9.67 -10.04 18.81
CA LEU A 91 10.95 -10.28 19.48
C LEU A 91 10.97 -9.63 20.87
N PHE A 92 10.44 -8.41 20.99
CA PHE A 92 10.32 -7.72 22.28
C PHE A 92 9.42 -8.47 23.27
N LEU A 93 8.24 -8.96 22.84
CA LEU A 93 7.33 -9.74 23.69
C LEU A 93 8.00 -11.03 24.21
N ILE A 94 8.74 -11.72 23.34
CA ILE A 94 9.48 -12.93 23.72
C ILE A 94 10.58 -12.61 24.74
N ILE A 95 11.33 -11.52 24.53
CA ILE A 95 12.36 -11.08 25.47
C ILE A 95 11.76 -10.74 26.83
N VAL A 96 10.67 -9.97 26.87
CA VAL A 96 10.01 -9.63 28.14
C VAL A 96 9.51 -10.88 28.87
N ALA A 97 8.88 -11.81 28.14
CA ALA A 97 8.45 -13.09 28.72
C ALA A 97 9.62 -13.90 29.29
N LEU A 98 10.76 -13.95 28.57
CA LEU A 98 11.97 -14.62 29.04
C LEU A 98 12.57 -13.93 30.27
N VAL A 99 12.64 -12.61 30.29
CA VAL A 99 13.15 -11.84 31.44
C VAL A 99 12.29 -12.11 32.68
N VAL A 100 10.96 -12.08 32.56
CA VAL A 100 10.05 -12.38 33.67
C VAL A 100 10.21 -13.83 34.13
N PHE A 101 10.30 -14.78 33.19
CA PHE A 101 10.55 -16.19 33.50
C PHE A 101 11.87 -16.41 34.26
N LEU A 102 12.95 -15.75 33.82
CA LEU A 102 14.25 -15.84 34.48
C LEU A 102 14.24 -15.20 35.87
N LEU A 103 13.57 -14.06 36.03
CA LEU A 103 13.40 -13.42 37.33
C LEU A 103 12.60 -14.29 38.31
N MET A 104 11.61 -15.03 37.81
CA MET A 104 10.89 -16.04 38.60
C MET A 104 11.79 -17.21 38.98
N LEU A 105 12.59 -17.72 38.05
CA LEU A 105 13.48 -18.87 38.29
C LEU A 105 14.51 -18.58 39.40
N PHE A 106 14.99 -17.34 39.51
CA PHE A 106 15.91 -16.93 40.57
C PHE A 106 15.22 -16.45 41.85
N GLY A 107 13.88 -16.51 41.94
CA GLY A 107 13.13 -16.00 43.10
C GLY A 107 13.32 -14.49 43.32
N ALA A 108 13.69 -13.75 42.29
CA ALA A 108 13.98 -12.31 42.37
C ALA A 108 12.68 -11.49 42.27
N TYR A 109 11.73 -11.71 43.18
CA TYR A 109 10.40 -11.09 43.17
C TYR A 109 10.43 -9.56 43.27
N ARG A 110 11.50 -8.98 43.84
CA ARG A 110 11.75 -7.53 43.82
C ARG A 110 12.08 -7.01 42.41
N GLY A 111 12.74 -7.82 41.59
CA GLY A 111 13.04 -7.49 40.20
C GLY A 111 11.79 -7.44 39.33
N ILE A 112 10.87 -8.41 39.50
CA ILE A 112 9.57 -8.43 38.81
C ILE A 112 8.76 -7.18 39.17
N ARG A 113 8.69 -6.86 40.46
CA ARG A 113 8.05 -5.65 40.97
C ARG A 113 8.62 -4.38 40.33
N ARG A 114 9.94 -4.24 40.25
CA ARG A 114 10.59 -3.09 39.59
C ARG A 114 10.30 -3.02 38.09
N LEU A 115 10.28 -4.16 37.41
CA LEU A 115 9.96 -4.23 35.98
C LEU A 115 8.52 -3.74 35.69
N LEU A 116 7.62 -3.93 36.64
CA LEU A 116 6.22 -3.51 36.58
C LEU A 116 5.96 -2.11 37.16
N GLY A 117 6.99 -1.41 37.64
CA GLY A 117 6.86 -0.08 38.27
C GLY A 117 6.36 -0.10 39.73
N HIS A 118 6.46 -1.25 40.40
CA HIS A 118 5.92 -1.54 41.72
C HIS A 118 7.00 -1.49 42.83
N ASP A 119 7.75 -0.39 42.93
CA ASP A 119 8.89 -0.32 43.86
C ASP A 119 8.47 -0.16 45.34
N SER A 120 7.24 0.28 45.63
CA SER A 120 6.78 0.65 46.98
C SER A 120 5.47 0.02 47.46
N TYR A 121 4.81 -0.83 46.66
CA TYR A 121 3.53 -1.44 47.04
C TYR A 121 3.75 -2.85 47.60
N HIS A 122 3.19 -3.09 48.80
CA HIS A 122 3.35 -4.35 49.53
C HIS A 122 2.42 -5.40 48.94
N MET A 123 2.97 -6.25 48.08
CA MET A 123 2.27 -7.39 47.50
C MET A 123 2.90 -8.68 48.04
N ASN A 124 2.06 -9.65 48.42
CA ASN A 124 2.51 -10.97 48.85
C ASN A 124 3.30 -11.66 47.73
N ASP A 125 4.28 -12.47 48.13
CA ASP A 125 5.16 -13.15 47.18
C ASP A 125 4.37 -14.19 46.34
N GLU A 126 3.37 -14.88 46.91
CA GLU A 126 2.45 -15.77 46.18
C GLU A 126 1.65 -15.04 45.08
N ALA A 127 1.17 -13.83 45.39
CA ALA A 127 0.45 -13.02 44.41
C ALA A 127 1.39 -12.53 43.30
N THR A 128 2.67 -12.28 43.63
CA THR A 128 3.70 -11.86 42.67
C THR A 128 4.07 -13.01 41.73
N GLU A 129 4.13 -14.23 42.25
CA GLU A 129 4.35 -15.44 41.46
C GLU A 129 3.20 -15.69 40.46
N LEU A 130 1.96 -15.65 40.94
CA LEU A 130 0.77 -15.80 40.07
C LEU A 130 0.73 -14.72 38.99
N LEU A 131 1.02 -13.47 39.36
CA LEU A 131 1.07 -12.36 38.42
C LEU A 131 2.18 -12.54 37.38
N GLY A 132 3.34 -13.07 37.77
CA GLY A 132 4.43 -13.43 36.87
C GLY A 132 4.01 -14.47 35.81
N PHE A 133 3.37 -15.57 36.24
CA PHE A 133 2.84 -16.58 35.31
C PHE A 133 1.78 -16.02 34.36
N MET A 134 0.87 -15.17 34.86
CA MET A 134 -0.15 -14.51 34.03
C MET A 134 0.47 -13.59 32.98
N ILE A 135 1.51 -12.83 33.34
CA ILE A 135 2.25 -11.98 32.41
C ILE A 135 2.90 -12.84 31.32
N ILE A 136 3.62 -13.90 31.69
CA ILE A 136 4.27 -14.79 30.72
C ILE A 136 3.22 -15.37 29.75
N ALA A 137 2.10 -15.89 30.26
CA ALA A 137 1.04 -16.47 29.45
C ALA A 137 0.43 -15.46 28.47
N ILE A 138 0.09 -14.26 28.94
CA ILE A 138 -0.50 -13.21 28.11
C ILE A 138 0.50 -12.75 27.03
N TYR A 139 1.76 -12.52 27.38
CA TYR A 139 2.77 -12.07 26.41
C TYR A 139 3.05 -13.11 25.33
N LEU A 140 3.10 -14.40 25.68
CA LEU A 140 3.22 -15.48 24.70
C LEU A 140 1.99 -15.60 23.80
N LEU A 141 0.78 -15.41 24.34
CA LEU A 141 -0.46 -15.42 23.57
C LEU A 141 -0.50 -14.25 22.58
N VAL A 142 -0.15 -13.04 23.02
CA VAL A 142 -0.06 -11.86 22.15
C VAL A 142 1.04 -12.07 21.10
N ALA A 143 2.19 -12.64 21.45
CA ALA A 143 3.25 -12.93 20.49
C ALA A 143 2.80 -13.93 19.42
N ALA A 144 2.06 -14.98 19.79
CA ALA A 144 1.50 -15.94 18.84
C ALA A 144 0.47 -15.27 17.89
N LEU A 145 -0.35 -14.36 18.41
CA LEU A 145 -1.30 -13.58 17.63
C LEU A 145 -0.58 -12.62 16.66
N GLU A 146 0.51 -11.99 17.09
CA GLU A 146 1.34 -11.14 16.22
C GLU A 146 2.06 -11.94 15.13
N VAL A 147 2.51 -13.17 15.41
CA VAL A 147 3.04 -14.08 14.38
C VAL A 147 1.96 -14.43 13.35
N PHE A 148 0.72 -14.62 13.78
CA PHE A 148 -0.41 -14.85 12.88
C PHE A 148 -0.69 -13.64 11.97
N PHE A 149 -0.67 -12.42 12.52
CA PHE A 149 -0.82 -11.20 11.72
C PHE A 149 0.36 -10.98 10.77
N LEU A 150 1.59 -11.18 11.23
CA LEU A 150 2.79 -11.13 10.41
C LEU A 150 2.68 -12.09 9.22
N PHE A 151 2.14 -13.30 9.41
CA PHE A 151 1.92 -14.25 8.33
C PHE A 151 0.94 -13.70 7.27
N ILE A 152 -0.15 -13.07 7.69
CA ILE A 152 -1.14 -12.45 6.77
C ILE A 152 -0.49 -11.29 6.00
N VAL A 153 0.17 -10.37 6.69
CA VAL A 153 0.83 -9.19 6.09
C VAL A 153 1.99 -9.62 5.18
N TYR A 154 2.74 -10.65 5.55
CA TYR A 154 3.79 -11.22 4.71
C TYR A 154 3.23 -11.81 3.41
N ARG A 155 2.08 -12.49 3.47
CA ARG A 155 1.41 -13.01 2.27
C ARG A 155 0.91 -11.88 1.37
N LEU A 156 0.42 -10.77 1.94
CA LEU A 156 0.08 -9.54 1.23
C LEU A 156 1.32 -8.94 0.53
N TYR A 157 2.42 -8.81 1.26
CA TYR A 157 3.67 -8.26 0.75
C TYR A 157 4.25 -9.08 -0.41
N GLN A 158 4.24 -10.41 -0.30
CA GLN A 158 4.72 -11.31 -1.36
C GLN A 158 3.96 -11.12 -2.67
N ARG A 159 2.63 -11.00 -2.60
CA ARG A 159 1.80 -10.75 -3.80
C ARG A 159 2.13 -9.40 -4.45
N GLY A 160 2.14 -8.34 -3.65
CA GLY A 160 2.44 -7.01 -4.17
C GLY A 160 3.87 -6.90 -4.74
N LYS A 161 4.84 -7.65 -4.19
CA LYS A 161 6.21 -7.71 -4.73
C LYS A 161 6.28 -8.39 -6.10
N VAL A 162 5.51 -9.44 -6.32
CA VAL A 162 5.45 -10.12 -7.63
C VAL A 162 4.88 -9.18 -8.69
N GLU A 163 3.76 -8.52 -8.38
CA GLU A 163 3.11 -7.56 -9.29
C GLU A 163 4.04 -6.38 -9.64
N GLN A 164 4.76 -5.83 -8.66
CA GLN A 164 5.73 -4.77 -8.92
C GLN A 164 6.90 -5.22 -9.81
N LYS A 165 7.40 -6.45 -9.62
CA LYS A 165 8.48 -6.99 -10.46
C LYS A 165 8.04 -7.16 -11.91
N GLU A 166 6.83 -7.66 -12.15
CA GLU A 166 6.29 -7.80 -13.50
C GLU A 166 6.11 -6.45 -14.19
N CYS A 167 5.60 -5.44 -13.48
CA CYS A 167 5.48 -4.08 -14.01
C CYS A 167 6.85 -3.50 -14.36
N GLN A 168 7.83 -3.64 -13.48
CA GLN A 168 9.18 -3.15 -13.72
C GLN A 168 9.85 -3.87 -14.91
N ASN A 169 9.62 -5.17 -15.08
CA ASN A 169 10.13 -5.93 -16.21
C ASN A 169 9.49 -5.50 -17.53
N ARG A 170 8.17 -5.29 -17.56
CA ARG A 170 7.47 -4.75 -18.75
C ARG A 170 7.98 -3.38 -19.15
N ILE A 171 8.22 -2.49 -18.20
CA ILE A 171 8.80 -1.16 -18.47
C ILE A 171 10.21 -1.29 -19.06
N LYS A 172 11.05 -2.19 -18.52
CA LYS A 172 12.39 -2.46 -19.06
C LYS A 172 12.34 -3.04 -20.48
N GLU A 173 11.39 -3.93 -20.78
CA GLU A 173 11.18 -4.47 -22.12
C GLU A 173 10.70 -3.40 -23.12
N GLN A 174 9.73 -2.57 -22.73
CA GLN A 174 9.25 -1.44 -23.53
C GLN A 174 10.39 -0.42 -23.79
N GLN A 175 11.21 -0.11 -22.78
CA GLN A 175 12.40 0.73 -22.96
C GLN A 175 13.48 0.12 -23.86
N LYS A 176 13.61 -1.22 -23.91
CA LYS A 176 14.51 -1.90 -24.85
C LYS A 176 13.97 -1.83 -26.28
N LEU A 177 12.67 -2.00 -26.47
CA LEU A 177 12.01 -1.90 -27.79
C LEU A 177 12.06 -0.47 -28.35
N LEU A 178 11.89 0.56 -27.50
CA LEU A 178 12.05 1.96 -27.92
C LEU A 178 13.50 2.33 -28.27
N ARG A 179 14.49 1.56 -27.82
CA ARG A 179 15.93 1.81 -28.09
C ARG A 179 16.43 1.22 -29.41
N CYS A 180 15.61 0.46 -30.13
CA CYS A 180 15.91 -0.04 -31.47
C CYS A 180 15.05 0.72 -32.52
N PRO A 181 15.64 1.60 -33.35
CA PRO A 181 14.87 2.43 -34.29
C PRO A 181 14.16 1.62 -35.40
N VAL A 182 14.50 0.33 -35.58
CA VAL A 182 14.00 -0.51 -36.67
C VAL A 182 12.73 -1.32 -36.30
N THR A 183 12.35 -1.39 -35.02
CA THR A 183 11.29 -2.31 -34.55
C THR A 183 9.96 -1.62 -34.19
N LEU A 184 9.95 -0.30 -34.06
CA LEU A 184 8.76 0.50 -33.74
C LEU A 184 7.63 0.32 -34.77
N ALA A 185 7.97 0.20 -36.06
CA ALA A 185 6.98 0.00 -37.12
C ALA A 185 6.35 -1.41 -37.14
N LYS A 186 7.05 -2.44 -36.64
CA LYS A 186 6.52 -3.81 -36.59
C LYS A 186 5.70 -4.08 -35.33
N VAL A 187 6.07 -3.51 -34.19
CA VAL A 187 5.32 -3.68 -32.93
C VAL A 187 3.99 -2.91 -32.97
N PHE A 188 3.96 -1.68 -33.50
CA PHE A 188 2.71 -0.92 -33.64
C PHE A 188 1.69 -1.63 -34.55
N LYS A 189 2.17 -2.30 -35.60
CA LYS A 189 1.32 -3.04 -36.55
C LYS A 189 0.76 -4.35 -35.98
N VAL A 190 1.45 -4.97 -35.02
CA VAL A 190 1.00 -6.20 -34.35
C VAL A 190 0.04 -5.89 -33.18
N GLU A 191 0.23 -4.77 -32.49
CA GLU A 191 -0.66 -4.36 -31.39
C GLU A 191 -2.04 -3.91 -31.92
N MET A 192 -2.11 -3.28 -33.10
CA MET A 192 -3.39 -2.94 -33.75
C MET A 192 -4.19 -4.17 -34.26
N SER A 193 -3.54 -5.30 -34.59
CA SER A 193 -4.29 -6.48 -35.06
C SER A 193 -4.88 -7.32 -33.92
N LYS A 194 -4.29 -7.24 -32.71
CA LYS A 194 -4.80 -7.93 -31.52
C LYS A 194 -5.99 -7.24 -30.85
N GLN A 195 -6.25 -5.96 -31.13
CA GLN A 195 -7.46 -5.28 -30.66
C GLN A 195 -8.73 -5.62 -31.45
N MET A 196 -8.61 -6.31 -32.59
CA MET A 196 -9.77 -6.65 -33.43
C MET A 196 -10.47 -7.98 -33.05
N HIS A 197 -10.11 -8.60 -31.92
CA HIS A 197 -10.64 -9.94 -31.57
C HIS A 197 -10.94 -10.21 -30.09
N ARG A 198 -11.14 -9.19 -29.25
CA ARG A 198 -11.68 -9.41 -27.89
C ARG A 198 -13.17 -9.07 -27.82
N PRO A 199 -14.02 -9.97 -27.28
CA PRO A 199 -15.44 -9.72 -27.11
C PRO A 199 -15.68 -8.66 -26.03
N PRO A 200 -16.79 -7.91 -26.12
CA PRO A 200 -17.05 -6.78 -25.25
C PRO A 200 -17.55 -7.28 -23.91
N HIS A 201 -16.93 -6.85 -22.81
CA HIS A 201 -17.68 -6.29 -21.68
C HIS A 201 -16.76 -5.71 -20.62
N GLN A 202 -17.08 -4.46 -20.26
CA GLN A 202 -16.87 -3.85 -18.95
C GLN A 202 -15.62 -2.97 -18.78
N GLU A 203 -15.44 -1.98 -19.66
CA GLU A 203 -14.56 -0.79 -19.44
C GLU A 203 -15.31 0.55 -19.62
N ASP A 204 -16.63 0.58 -19.41
CA ASP A 204 -17.49 1.67 -19.90
C ASP A 204 -17.54 2.97 -19.07
N ARG A 205 -16.70 3.12 -18.03
CA ARG A 205 -16.74 4.36 -17.20
C ARG A 205 -15.66 5.38 -17.57
N TYR A 206 -14.49 4.93 -18.00
CA TYR A 206 -13.38 5.83 -18.35
C TYR A 206 -13.28 6.09 -19.86
N LEU A 207 -13.81 5.19 -20.70
CA LEU A 207 -13.76 5.33 -22.17
C LEU A 207 -14.78 6.33 -22.74
N LYS A 208 -15.87 6.64 -22.03
CA LYS A 208 -16.87 7.61 -22.53
C LYS A 208 -16.33 9.03 -22.59
N GLU A 209 -15.38 9.40 -21.73
CA GLU A 209 -14.77 10.74 -21.75
C GLU A 209 -13.76 10.90 -22.90
N TYR A 210 -13.04 9.85 -23.29
CA TYR A 210 -12.09 9.92 -24.41
C TYR A 210 -12.78 9.89 -25.79
N LEU A 211 -13.93 9.24 -25.91
CA LEU A 211 -14.74 9.22 -27.15
C LEU A 211 -15.42 10.56 -27.46
N LEU A 212 -15.62 11.43 -26.46
CA LEU A 212 -16.18 12.77 -26.65
C LEU A 212 -15.15 13.80 -27.13
N ILE A 213 -13.85 13.51 -27.00
CA ILE A 213 -12.77 14.37 -27.50
C ILE A 213 -12.51 14.10 -28.99
N THR A 214 -12.78 12.87 -29.47
CA THR A 214 -12.58 12.48 -30.88
C THR A 214 -13.66 12.99 -31.82
N SER A 215 -14.86 13.33 -31.33
CA SER A 215 -15.93 13.91 -32.17
C SER A 215 -15.76 15.41 -32.46
N ARG A 216 -14.63 16.01 -32.04
CA ARG A 216 -14.28 17.43 -32.28
C ARG A 216 -12.81 17.58 -32.69
N ASP A 217 -12.22 16.55 -33.27
CA ASP A 217 -10.90 16.65 -33.88
C ASP A 217 -11.01 17.42 -35.21
N PRO A 218 -10.40 18.61 -35.35
CA PRO A 218 -10.38 19.35 -36.61
C PRO A 218 -9.64 18.60 -37.74
N PHE A 219 -8.92 17.52 -37.42
CA PHE A 219 -8.15 16.70 -38.37
C PHE A 219 -8.82 15.35 -38.73
N ALA A 220 -10.07 15.12 -38.31
CA ALA A 220 -10.83 13.94 -38.74
C ALA A 220 -11.14 14.00 -40.24
N GLY A 221 -10.97 12.87 -40.94
CA GLY A 221 -11.02 12.76 -42.41
C GLY A 221 -12.36 13.14 -43.08
N ASP A 222 -13.40 13.38 -42.28
CA ASP A 222 -14.74 13.74 -42.74
C ASP A 222 -14.98 15.27 -42.72
N ASN A 223 -13.99 16.07 -42.34
CA ASN A 223 -14.07 17.53 -42.40
C ASN A 223 -13.90 18.03 -43.85
N GLU A 224 -14.89 18.74 -44.35
CA GLU A 224 -14.92 19.34 -45.71
C GLU A 224 -13.68 20.21 -46.02
N VAL A 225 -13.03 20.73 -44.97
CA VAL A 225 -11.79 21.52 -45.02
C VAL A 225 -10.60 20.77 -45.66
N TYR A 226 -10.58 19.43 -45.59
CA TYR A 226 -9.48 18.60 -46.09
C TYR A 226 -9.82 17.74 -47.31
N THR A 227 -10.93 18.03 -48.01
CA THR A 227 -11.22 17.40 -49.31
C THR A 227 -10.20 17.84 -50.36
N ALA A 228 -9.75 16.91 -51.21
CA ALA A 228 -8.62 17.02 -52.16
C ALA A 228 -8.61 18.22 -53.15
N ASN A 229 -9.59 19.12 -53.07
CA ASN A 229 -9.66 20.36 -53.83
C ASN A 229 -8.97 21.55 -53.13
N TRP A 230 -8.51 21.42 -51.88
CA TRP A 230 -7.78 22.49 -51.18
C TRP A 230 -6.41 22.80 -51.79
N GLN A 231 -5.86 21.90 -52.60
CA GLN A 231 -4.56 22.06 -53.29
C GLN A 231 -4.68 22.76 -54.65
N THR A 232 -5.88 22.99 -55.17
CA THR A 232 -6.09 23.63 -56.47
C THR A 232 -6.72 25.01 -56.30
N PRO A 233 -6.04 26.09 -56.72
CA PRO A 233 -6.64 27.42 -56.68
C PRO A 233 -7.87 27.46 -57.60
N THR A 234 -8.98 27.98 -57.08
CA THR A 234 -10.23 28.16 -57.84
C THR A 234 -9.99 29.20 -58.92
N LYS A 235 -10.07 28.82 -60.20
CA LYS A 235 -10.01 29.75 -61.33
C LYS A 235 -11.24 30.65 -61.31
N GLY A 236 -11.13 31.86 -60.77
CA GLY A 236 -12.17 32.88 -60.89
C GLY A 236 -12.22 33.97 -59.81
N VAL A 237 -11.39 33.91 -58.76
CA VAL A 237 -11.42 34.93 -57.69
C VAL A 237 -10.22 35.91 -57.79
N PRO A 238 -10.41 37.24 -57.71
CA PRO A 238 -9.33 38.22 -57.88
C PRO A 238 -8.29 38.21 -56.75
N TYR A 239 -8.55 37.50 -55.65
CA TYR A 239 -7.69 37.43 -54.46
C TYR A 239 -7.68 36.01 -53.87
N GLY A 240 -7.17 35.05 -54.63
CA GLY A 240 -7.01 33.67 -54.16
C GLY A 240 -6.04 33.59 -52.98
N ARG A 241 -6.46 32.96 -51.88
CA ARG A 241 -5.58 32.61 -50.76
C ARG A 241 -4.70 31.43 -51.19
N GLY A 242 -3.39 31.61 -51.14
CA GLY A 242 -2.39 30.61 -51.53
C GLY A 242 -2.30 29.43 -50.55
N SER A 243 -1.83 28.29 -51.07
CA SER A 243 -1.54 27.08 -50.28
C SER A 243 -0.17 27.22 -49.60
N PRO A 244 -0.02 26.79 -48.32
CA PRO A 244 1.27 26.82 -47.60
C PRO A 244 2.41 26.09 -48.31
N ASP A 245 2.10 25.08 -49.13
CA ASP A 245 3.08 24.31 -49.89
C ASP A 245 3.59 25.02 -51.15
N ALA A 246 2.99 26.16 -51.54
CA ALA A 246 3.44 27.01 -52.65
C ALA A 246 4.44 28.09 -52.22
N GLY A 247 4.77 28.18 -50.92
CA GLY A 247 5.73 29.17 -50.39
C GLY A 247 5.14 30.54 -50.07
N ASP A 248 3.82 30.68 -50.04
CA ASP A 248 3.17 31.95 -49.69
C ASP A 248 3.23 32.20 -48.17
N ILE A 249 3.94 33.27 -47.79
CA ILE A 249 4.03 33.78 -46.42
C ILE A 249 2.72 34.51 -46.09
N TYR A 250 2.00 34.05 -45.07
CA TYR A 250 0.83 34.77 -44.56
C TYR A 250 1.23 36.14 -44.02
N PRO A 251 0.48 37.21 -44.32
CA PRO A 251 0.69 38.50 -43.69
C PRO A 251 0.13 38.41 -42.27
N TYR A 252 0.98 38.14 -41.28
CA TYR A 252 0.75 38.73 -39.96
C TYR A 252 1.23 40.18 -40.06
N GLY A 253 0.33 41.03 -40.55
CA GLY A 253 0.57 42.47 -40.60
C GLY A 253 0.40 43.08 -39.21
N VAL A 254 1.46 43.78 -38.80
CA VAL A 254 1.60 44.79 -37.72
C VAL A 254 1.53 44.32 -36.28
#